data_AF-A0A3E2H537-F1
#
_entry.id   AF-A0A3E2H537-F1
#
_cell.length_a   1.000
_cell.length_b   1.000
_cell.length_c   1.000
_cell.angle_alpha   90.00
_cell.angle_beta   90.00
_cell.angle_gamma   90.00
#
_symmetry.space_group_name_H-M   'P 1'
#
loop_
_entity.id
_entity.type
_entity.pdbx_description
1 polymer ?
#
loop_
_entity_poly.entity_id
_entity_poly.type
_entity_poly.pdbx_seq_one_letter_code
_entity_poly.pdbx_strand_id
1 'polypeptide(L)'
;MSKACAHAPHQPNSFTCTYTFPSKNRLSSTYFLDETDSTAQLTRWNSSSIAGGGNLGTEVNGQAILSGFEAIQVFPIAFGTPMPIHAWECSLSLCLKTYATVEITNSAANLSSSTKQPLFAFDTPNTVYGADQQWLNLTTRSKPTESSSNYTIRRADFYNTGNYLSTMFTAAWSDGGGVDSSQAGVPSVGPQLATSSNLSESMAILATSMAEAIRTGPNSTTISGNSYVQKTFIHVSWGWLALPLTLILSSGVMLFLVAYRTRKEGLPAWKNDHLAMLFSRMEGSEYQNISSRAGSKDLENIARDIHVQLSQDGRMLFIQTE
;
A
#
# COMPACT_ATOMS: atom_id res chain seq x y z
N MET A 1 6.27 10.38 -43.89
CA MET A 1 7.18 9.23 -43.66
C MET A 1 7.28 8.45 -44.96
N SER A 2 8.49 8.12 -45.42
CA SER A 2 8.69 7.29 -46.63
C SER A 2 9.23 5.91 -46.26
N LYS A 3 8.85 4.89 -47.02
CA LYS A 3 9.25 3.49 -46.82
C LYS A 3 9.99 2.99 -48.06
N ALA A 4 11.18 2.43 -47.87
CA ALA A 4 11.95 1.76 -48.91
C ALA A 4 12.39 0.40 -48.39
N CYS A 5 12.02 -0.68 -49.08
CA CYS A 5 12.40 -2.03 -48.68
C CYS A 5 13.19 -2.73 -49.77
N ALA A 6 14.21 -3.47 -49.37
CA ALA A 6 15.08 -4.22 -50.26
C ALA A 6 15.50 -5.53 -49.59
N HIS A 7 15.87 -6.53 -50.41
CA HIS A 7 16.55 -7.71 -49.91
C HIS A 7 17.94 -7.33 -49.39
N ALA A 8 18.39 -7.97 -48.30
CA ALA A 8 19.73 -7.69 -47.81
C ALA A 8 20.77 -8.23 -48.81
N PRO A 9 21.86 -7.49 -49.06
CA PRO A 9 22.93 -7.95 -49.93
C PRO A 9 23.51 -9.25 -49.36
N HIS A 10 23.55 -10.29 -50.20
CA HIS A 10 24.06 -11.64 -49.91
C HIS A 10 23.16 -12.60 -49.10
N GLN A 11 21.92 -12.24 -48.76
CA GLN A 11 20.96 -13.17 -48.12
C GLN A 11 19.54 -13.07 -48.71
N PRO A 12 19.13 -14.00 -49.60
CA PRO A 12 17.83 -13.95 -50.28
C PRO A 12 16.65 -14.05 -49.30
N ASN A 13 16.85 -14.72 -48.17
CA ASN A 13 15.81 -15.00 -47.16
C ASN A 13 15.65 -13.86 -46.14
N SER A 14 16.33 -12.73 -46.35
CA SER A 14 16.25 -11.55 -45.48
C SER A 14 15.75 -10.32 -46.25
N PHE A 15 14.88 -9.56 -45.60
CA PHE A 15 14.25 -8.37 -46.14
C PHE A 15 14.35 -7.23 -45.13
N THR A 16 14.87 -6.09 -45.57
CA THR A 16 15.02 -4.91 -44.71
C THR A 16 14.18 -3.77 -45.24
N CYS A 17 13.32 -3.22 -44.38
CA CYS A 17 12.56 -2.02 -44.65
C CYS A 17 13.17 -0.84 -43.90
N THR A 18 13.57 0.19 -44.64
CA THR A 18 14.02 1.47 -44.10
C THR A 18 12.89 2.48 -44.14
N TYR A 19 12.69 3.16 -43.02
CA TYR A 19 11.65 4.15 -42.79
C TYR A 19 12.30 5.51 -42.53
N THR A 20 11.87 6.53 -43.27
CA THR A 20 12.40 7.90 -43.12
C THR A 20 11.33 8.79 -42.47
N PHE A 21 11.67 9.35 -41.32
CA PHE A 21 10.83 10.25 -40.54
C PHE A 21 10.87 11.69 -41.08
N PRO A 22 9.90 12.55 -40.75
CA PRO A 22 9.91 13.97 -41.13
C PRO A 22 11.17 14.71 -40.67
N SER A 23 11.74 14.30 -39.54
CA SER A 23 13.03 14.74 -39.00
C SER A 23 14.25 14.38 -39.87
N LYS A 24 14.06 13.61 -40.95
CA LYS A 24 15.08 12.98 -41.81
C LYS A 24 15.85 11.82 -41.16
N ASN A 25 15.51 11.45 -39.93
CA ASN A 25 16.08 10.26 -39.31
C ASN A 25 15.57 8.99 -39.99
N ARG A 26 16.39 7.93 -39.97
CA ARG A 26 16.12 6.67 -40.66
C ARG A 26 16.19 5.50 -39.69
N LEU A 27 15.08 4.80 -39.52
CA LEU A 27 15.00 3.57 -38.75
C LEU A 27 14.73 2.39 -39.67
N SER A 28 15.23 1.21 -39.33
CA SER A 28 15.06 0.01 -40.14
C SER A 28 14.48 -1.15 -39.35
N SER A 29 13.62 -1.92 -40.00
CA SER A 29 13.15 -3.21 -39.53
C SER A 29 13.68 -4.28 -40.46
N THR A 30 14.22 -5.36 -39.89
CA THR A 30 14.72 -6.50 -40.64
C THR A 30 13.84 -7.71 -40.35
N TYR A 31 13.57 -8.46 -41.41
CA TYR A 31 12.82 -9.68 -41.41
C TYR A 31 13.70 -10.79 -41.96
N PHE A 32 13.81 -11.90 -41.26
CA PHE A 32 14.57 -13.07 -41.66
C PHE A 32 13.65 -14.29 -41.66
N LEU A 33 13.63 -15.01 -42.78
CA LEU A 33 12.92 -16.26 -42.96
C LEU A 33 13.88 -17.42 -42.80
N ASP A 34 13.63 -18.27 -41.82
CA ASP A 34 14.25 -19.59 -41.79
C ASP A 34 13.35 -20.59 -42.54
N GLU A 35 13.79 -20.98 -43.74
CA GLU A 35 13.07 -21.95 -44.57
C GLU A 35 13.10 -23.37 -43.99
N THR A 36 14.04 -23.67 -43.08
CA THR A 36 14.20 -25.03 -42.52
C THR A 36 13.26 -25.31 -41.36
N ASP A 37 13.05 -24.33 -40.48
CA ASP A 37 12.20 -24.45 -39.29
C ASP A 37 10.85 -23.72 -39.40
N SER A 38 10.54 -23.11 -40.56
CA SER A 38 9.34 -22.28 -40.76
C SER A 38 9.20 -21.14 -39.74
N THR A 39 10.32 -20.72 -39.14
CA THR A 39 10.37 -19.63 -38.18
C THR A 39 10.75 -18.33 -38.87
N ALA A 40 10.17 -17.23 -38.40
CA ALA A 40 10.51 -15.89 -38.88
C ALA A 40 11.04 -15.07 -37.71
N GLN A 41 12.21 -14.47 -37.89
CA GLN A 41 12.73 -13.47 -36.96
C GLN A 41 12.41 -12.09 -37.50
N LEU A 42 11.74 -11.29 -36.68
CA LEU A 42 11.32 -9.94 -37.03
C LEU A 42 11.83 -8.95 -36.00
N THR A 43 12.38 -7.83 -36.47
CA THR A 43 12.56 -6.64 -35.63
C THR A 43 11.18 -6.10 -35.23
N ARG A 44 10.81 -6.32 -33.97
CA ARG A 44 9.54 -5.87 -33.39
C ARG A 44 9.58 -4.41 -32.98
N TRP A 45 10.76 -3.93 -32.59
CA TRP A 45 10.96 -2.56 -32.15
C TRP A 45 12.33 -2.06 -32.57
N ASN A 46 12.39 -0.82 -33.05
CA ASN A 46 13.62 -0.10 -33.25
C ASN A 46 13.35 1.38 -32.99
N SER A 47 14.09 1.97 -32.06
CA SER A 47 13.95 3.37 -31.68
C SER A 47 15.29 4.07 -31.54
N SER A 48 15.29 5.35 -31.89
CA SER A 48 16.42 6.26 -31.72
C SER A 48 15.94 7.47 -30.95
N SER A 49 16.70 7.87 -29.93
CA SER A 49 16.39 9.03 -29.13
C SER A 49 17.49 10.08 -29.20
N ILE A 50 17.10 11.33 -28.95
CA ILE A 50 17.98 12.46 -28.72
C ILE A 50 17.68 13.08 -27.36
N ALA A 51 18.71 13.41 -26.60
CA ALA A 51 18.58 14.16 -25.36
C ALA A 51 18.29 15.64 -25.70
N GLY A 52 17.24 16.21 -25.09
CA GLY A 52 16.85 17.61 -25.36
C GLY A 52 17.80 18.65 -24.75
N GLY A 53 18.69 18.21 -23.85
CA GLY A 53 19.64 19.07 -23.15
C GLY A 53 20.71 19.72 -24.02
N GLY A 54 21.15 19.07 -25.11
CA GLY A 54 22.31 19.53 -25.88
C GLY A 54 22.13 20.90 -26.57
N ASN A 55 20.89 21.30 -26.84
CA ASN A 55 20.58 22.48 -27.66
C ASN A 55 20.20 23.74 -26.86
N LEU A 56 20.16 23.67 -25.52
CA LEU A 56 19.88 24.86 -24.70
C LEU A 56 20.96 25.95 -24.81
N GLY A 57 22.13 25.63 -25.36
CA GLY A 57 23.18 26.61 -25.68
C GLY A 57 22.96 27.42 -26.96
N THR A 58 22.00 27.05 -27.81
CA THR A 58 21.76 27.70 -29.12
C THR A 58 20.36 28.27 -29.30
N GLU A 59 19.35 27.78 -28.55
CA GLU A 59 17.99 28.30 -28.59
C GLU A 59 17.64 29.04 -27.30
N VAL A 60 17.87 30.35 -27.29
CA VAL A 60 17.28 31.25 -26.30
C VAL A 60 15.75 31.12 -26.43
N ASN A 61 15.07 30.58 -25.42
CA ASN A 61 13.61 30.38 -25.34
C ASN A 61 13.04 29.07 -25.94
N GLY A 62 13.70 27.94 -25.72
CA GLY A 62 13.16 26.61 -26.07
C GLY A 62 12.18 26.04 -25.03
N GLN A 63 11.26 25.16 -25.47
CA GLN A 63 10.51 24.32 -24.53
C GLN A 63 11.47 23.40 -23.79
N ALA A 64 11.25 23.18 -22.49
CA ALA A 64 12.13 22.36 -21.66
C ALA A 64 11.95 20.85 -21.95
N ILE A 65 12.46 20.40 -23.10
CA ILE A 65 12.41 19.01 -23.57
C ILE A 65 13.54 18.22 -22.90
N LEU A 66 13.20 17.11 -22.25
CA LEU A 66 14.17 16.19 -21.63
C LEU A 66 14.75 15.23 -22.67
N SER A 67 13.88 14.60 -23.46
CA SER A 67 14.26 13.62 -24.49
C SER A 67 13.14 13.54 -25.53
N GLY A 68 13.52 13.40 -26.79
CA GLY A 68 12.62 13.05 -27.89
C GLY A 68 13.10 11.77 -28.56
N PHE A 69 12.19 10.90 -28.95
CA PHE A 69 12.53 9.67 -29.64
C PHE A 69 11.56 9.35 -30.75
N GLU A 70 12.08 8.65 -31.73
CA GLU A 70 11.33 8.09 -32.84
C GLU A 70 11.41 6.58 -32.76
N ALA A 71 10.32 5.91 -33.08
CA ALA A 71 10.27 4.46 -33.00
C ALA A 71 9.43 3.86 -34.12
N ILE A 72 9.81 2.66 -34.53
CA ILE A 72 8.99 1.78 -35.34
C ILE A 72 8.61 0.56 -34.52
N GLN A 73 7.32 0.22 -34.55
CA GLN A 73 6.75 -0.94 -33.91
C GLN A 73 6.11 -1.83 -34.98
N VAL A 74 6.51 -3.08 -35.03
CA VAL A 74 6.02 -4.04 -36.02
C VAL A 74 5.38 -5.21 -35.30
N PHE A 75 4.11 -5.48 -35.61
CA PHE A 75 3.39 -6.61 -35.01
C PHE A 75 3.47 -7.84 -35.91
N PRO A 76 3.51 -9.05 -35.32
CA PRO A 76 3.55 -10.27 -36.09
C PRO A 76 2.17 -10.55 -36.65
N ILE A 77 2.13 -10.99 -37.90
CA ILE A 77 0.93 -11.52 -38.53
C ILE A 77 1.30 -12.73 -39.38
N ALA A 78 0.28 -13.49 -39.79
CA ALA A 78 0.45 -14.69 -40.61
C ALA A 78 1.25 -14.41 -41.89
N PHE A 79 2.05 -15.39 -42.32
CA PHE A 79 2.82 -15.35 -43.55
C PHE A 79 1.96 -14.88 -44.74
N GLY A 80 2.48 -13.91 -45.51
CA GLY A 80 1.83 -13.39 -46.72
C GLY A 80 0.87 -12.22 -46.52
N THR A 81 0.70 -11.72 -45.29
CA THR A 81 -0.08 -10.50 -45.02
C THR A 81 0.82 -9.28 -44.80
N PRO A 82 0.38 -8.06 -45.15
CA PRO A 82 1.17 -6.84 -44.92
C PRO A 82 1.24 -6.51 -43.42
N MET A 83 2.44 -6.60 -42.85
CA MET A 83 2.69 -6.35 -41.41
C MET A 83 2.20 -4.95 -41.01
N PRO A 84 1.28 -4.81 -40.02
CA PRO A 84 0.93 -3.51 -39.49
C PRO A 84 2.15 -2.92 -38.80
N ILE A 85 2.54 -1.73 -39.26
CA ILE A 85 3.67 -0.98 -38.74
C ILE A 85 3.12 0.31 -38.16
N HIS A 86 3.45 0.56 -36.89
CA HIS A 86 3.20 1.85 -36.26
C HIS A 86 4.53 2.61 -36.17
N ALA A 87 4.49 3.87 -36.55
CA ALA A 87 5.61 4.78 -36.42
C ALA A 87 5.24 5.86 -35.40
N TRP A 88 6.15 6.10 -34.48
CA TRP A 88 5.94 6.97 -33.34
C TRP A 88 6.97 8.08 -33.35
N GLU A 89 6.51 9.31 -33.12
CA GLU A 89 7.34 10.47 -32.84
C GLU A 89 6.88 11.01 -31.49
N CYS A 90 7.76 10.93 -30.49
CA CYS A 90 7.43 11.21 -29.10
C CYS A 90 8.42 12.22 -28.51
N SER A 91 7.92 13.11 -27.67
CA SER A 91 8.75 14.03 -26.90
C SER A 91 8.29 14.10 -25.46
N LEU A 92 9.26 14.06 -24.54
CA LEU A 92 9.05 14.25 -23.13
C LEU A 92 9.56 15.62 -22.72
N SER A 93 8.67 16.48 -22.23
CA SER A 93 8.99 17.84 -21.81
C SER A 93 8.46 18.14 -20.42
N LEU A 94 9.14 19.03 -19.71
CA LEU A 94 8.67 19.55 -18.43
C LEU A 94 7.40 20.40 -18.63
N CYS A 95 6.43 20.22 -17.74
CA CYS A 95 5.21 20.99 -17.70
C CYS A 95 4.79 21.27 -16.26
N LEU A 96 4.10 22.39 -16.06
CA LEU A 96 3.45 22.73 -14.81
C LEU A 96 2.08 22.03 -14.76
N LYS A 97 1.84 21.29 -13.68
CA LYS A 97 0.53 20.70 -13.38
C LYS A 97 -0.09 21.45 -12.20
N THR A 98 -1.22 22.11 -12.44
CA THR A 98 -1.99 22.80 -11.40
C THR A 98 -3.25 22.00 -11.09
N TYR A 99 -3.46 21.68 -9.81
CA TYR A 99 -4.65 20.98 -9.33
C TYR A 99 -5.63 22.01 -8.75
N ALA A 100 -6.90 21.93 -9.14
CA ALA A 100 -7.94 22.85 -8.66
C ALA A 100 -8.33 22.56 -7.20
N THR A 101 -8.36 21.28 -6.82
CA THR A 101 -8.68 20.85 -5.46
C THR A 101 -7.80 19.66 -5.08
N VAL A 102 -7.28 19.69 -3.86
CA VAL A 102 -6.47 18.62 -3.27
C VAL A 102 -7.15 18.22 -1.96
N GLU A 103 -7.79 17.05 -1.94
CA GLU A 103 -8.41 16.50 -0.74
C GLU A 103 -7.60 15.31 -0.25
N ILE A 104 -7.25 15.28 1.03
CA ILE A 104 -6.55 14.14 1.63
C ILE A 104 -7.56 13.41 2.51
N THR A 105 -7.96 12.21 2.09
CA THR A 105 -8.88 11.35 2.84
C THR A 105 -8.15 10.06 3.20
N ASN A 106 -8.18 9.63 4.47
CA ASN A 106 -7.53 8.40 4.94
C ASN A 106 -6.06 8.25 4.50
N SER A 107 -5.28 9.33 4.56
CA SER A 107 -3.88 9.38 4.11
C SER A 107 -3.65 9.12 2.61
N ALA A 108 -4.72 9.12 1.79
CA ALA A 108 -4.65 9.13 0.34
C ALA A 108 -5.02 10.52 -0.21
N ALA A 109 -4.18 11.05 -1.11
CA ALA A 109 -4.45 12.32 -1.79
C ALA A 109 -5.35 12.09 -3.01
N ASN A 110 -6.58 12.59 -2.93
CA ASN A 110 -7.51 12.70 -4.05
C ASN A 110 -7.25 14.04 -4.76
N LEU A 111 -6.57 13.95 -5.90
CA LEU A 111 -6.23 15.09 -6.75
C LEU A 111 -7.32 15.28 -7.80
N SER A 112 -7.85 16.50 -7.94
CA SER A 112 -8.79 16.83 -9.01
C SER A 112 -8.13 16.74 -10.40
N SER A 113 -8.91 16.93 -11.47
CA SER A 113 -8.37 17.16 -12.81
C SER A 113 -7.29 18.25 -12.80
N SER A 114 -6.14 17.95 -13.41
CA SER A 114 -4.99 18.85 -13.47
C SER A 114 -4.97 19.68 -14.75
N THR A 115 -4.72 20.97 -14.64
CA THR A 115 -4.40 21.84 -15.79
C THR A 115 -2.91 21.74 -16.10
N LYS A 116 -2.55 21.45 -17.36
CA LYS A 116 -1.15 21.31 -17.81
C LYS A 116 -0.71 22.53 -18.60
N GLN A 117 0.46 23.08 -18.30
CA GLN A 117 1.08 24.16 -19.07
C GLN A 117 2.54 23.85 -19.39
N PRO A 118 3.01 23.99 -20.63
CA PRO A 118 4.40 23.72 -20.99
C PRO A 118 5.35 24.72 -20.32
N LEU A 119 6.49 24.21 -19.84
CA LEU A 119 7.57 25.03 -19.30
C LEU A 119 8.64 25.28 -20.37
N PHE A 120 9.17 26.49 -20.37
CA PHE A 120 10.22 26.95 -21.28
C PHE A 120 11.47 27.24 -20.45
N ALA A 121 12.62 26.82 -20.97
CA ALA A 121 13.91 27.02 -20.32
C ALA A 121 14.58 28.29 -20.86
N PHE A 122 15.16 29.07 -19.95
CA PHE A 122 15.86 30.32 -20.25
C PHE A 122 17.24 30.29 -19.64
N ASP A 123 18.26 30.52 -20.47
CA ASP A 123 19.62 30.76 -19.99
C ASP A 123 19.87 32.27 -19.87
N THR A 124 20.46 32.72 -18.76
CA THR A 124 20.84 34.13 -18.61
C THR A 124 22.20 34.33 -19.25
N PRO A 125 22.33 35.09 -20.36
CA PRO A 125 23.51 35.03 -21.22
C PRO A 125 24.83 35.59 -20.65
N ASN A 126 24.92 35.95 -19.36
CA ASN A 126 26.04 36.76 -18.86
C ASN A 126 26.48 36.50 -17.41
N THR A 127 26.21 35.34 -16.82
CA THR A 127 26.79 35.02 -15.51
C THR A 127 28.15 34.32 -15.71
N VAL A 128 29.20 35.04 -15.32
CA VAL A 128 30.59 34.59 -15.16
C VAL A 128 30.62 33.14 -14.66
N TYR A 129 31.46 32.29 -15.27
CA TYR A 129 31.74 30.91 -14.84
C TYR A 129 31.82 30.80 -13.30
N GLY A 130 30.71 30.43 -12.67
CA GLY A 130 30.49 30.53 -11.23
C GLY A 130 29.28 29.70 -10.80
N ALA A 131 29.07 29.59 -9.49
CA ALA A 131 28.08 28.71 -8.86
C ALA A 131 26.64 28.87 -9.37
N ASP A 132 26.29 30.02 -9.95
CA ASP A 132 24.94 30.32 -10.50
C ASP A 132 24.63 29.55 -11.80
N GLN A 133 25.61 28.95 -12.48
CA GLN A 133 25.36 28.04 -13.62
C GLN A 133 24.76 26.69 -13.20
N GLN A 134 24.63 26.42 -11.89
CA GLN A 134 24.06 25.16 -11.42
C GLN A 134 22.56 25.06 -11.66
N TRP A 135 21.83 26.16 -11.86
CA TRP A 135 20.37 26.15 -11.96
C TRP A 135 19.90 26.64 -13.34
N LEU A 136 18.86 26.01 -13.84
CA LEU A 136 18.15 26.34 -15.06
C LEU A 136 16.80 26.97 -14.67
N ASN A 137 16.54 28.17 -15.18
CA ASN A 137 15.28 28.88 -14.93
C ASN A 137 14.21 28.42 -15.92
N LEU A 138 13.04 28.08 -15.39
CA LEU A 138 11.88 27.61 -16.12
C LEU A 138 10.73 28.60 -15.92
N THR A 139 10.08 29.00 -17.02
CA THR A 139 8.90 29.86 -16.97
C THR A 139 7.80 29.37 -17.90
N THR A 140 6.57 29.82 -17.62
CA THR A 140 5.42 29.63 -18.50
C THR A 140 5.37 30.75 -19.54
N ARG A 141 4.80 30.49 -20.73
CA ARG A 141 4.69 31.49 -21.82
C ARG A 141 3.85 32.72 -21.45
N SER A 142 3.00 32.65 -20.43
CA SER A 142 2.23 33.80 -19.92
C SER A 142 3.15 34.80 -19.21
N LYS A 143 3.06 36.07 -19.63
CA LYS A 143 3.81 37.25 -19.16
C LYS A 143 4.22 37.26 -17.66
N PRO A 144 5.32 37.94 -17.33
CA PRO A 144 5.81 38.12 -15.96
C PRO A 144 4.98 39.18 -15.23
N THR A 145 3.71 38.89 -14.93
CA THR A 145 2.89 39.78 -14.11
C THR A 145 2.34 39.02 -12.91
N GLU A 146 2.94 39.34 -11.76
CA GLU A 146 2.48 39.20 -10.36
C GLU A 146 2.42 37.82 -9.69
N SER A 147 2.74 36.73 -10.38
CA SER A 147 3.17 35.48 -9.73
C SER A 147 4.08 34.68 -10.65
N SER A 148 5.14 35.33 -11.16
CA SER A 148 6.21 34.62 -11.85
C SER A 148 6.98 33.79 -10.83
N SER A 149 6.39 32.67 -10.41
CA SER A 149 7.10 31.62 -9.71
C SER A 149 8.15 31.13 -10.70
N ASN A 150 9.37 31.65 -10.57
CA ASN A 150 10.51 31.17 -11.34
C ASN A 150 10.81 29.77 -10.82
N TYR A 151 10.43 28.76 -11.59
CA TYR A 151 10.75 27.38 -11.25
C TYR A 151 12.20 27.15 -11.64
N THR A 152 12.98 26.54 -10.76
CA THR A 152 14.37 26.23 -11.05
C THR A 152 14.61 24.75 -10.94
N ILE A 153 15.45 24.22 -11.84
CA ILE A 153 15.94 22.85 -11.78
C ILE A 153 17.44 22.89 -11.89
N ARG A 154 18.15 22.00 -11.21
CA ARG A 154 19.60 21.92 -11.37
C ARG A 154 19.93 21.51 -12.80
N ARG A 155 20.78 22.28 -13.48
CA ARG A 155 21.17 22.09 -14.89
C ARG A 155 21.79 20.70 -15.11
N ALA A 156 22.66 20.25 -14.21
CA ALA A 156 23.23 18.91 -14.25
C ALA A 156 22.15 17.83 -14.18
N ASP A 157 21.16 17.98 -13.30
CA ASP A 157 20.08 17.00 -13.15
C ASP A 157 19.20 16.95 -14.39
N PHE A 158 18.90 18.11 -14.99
CA PHE A 158 18.17 18.20 -16.26
C PHE A 158 18.90 17.45 -17.39
N TYR A 159 20.21 17.68 -17.54
CA TYR A 159 21.02 17.02 -18.57
C TYR A 159 21.20 15.52 -18.31
N ASN A 160 21.51 15.13 -17.07
CA ASN A 160 21.68 13.72 -16.71
C ASN A 160 20.38 12.94 -16.90
N THR A 161 19.24 13.53 -16.53
CA THR A 161 17.92 12.92 -16.76
C THR A 161 17.63 12.79 -18.26
N GLY A 162 17.89 13.83 -19.05
CA GLY A 162 17.72 13.79 -20.51
C GLY A 162 18.59 12.74 -21.18
N ASN A 163 19.86 12.63 -20.78
CA ASN A 163 20.78 11.61 -21.28
C ASN A 163 20.34 10.19 -20.89
N TYR A 164 19.95 9.99 -19.63
CA TYR A 164 19.46 8.70 -19.14
C TYR A 164 18.21 8.25 -19.93
N LEU A 165 17.24 9.14 -20.12
CA LEU A 165 16.05 8.86 -20.92
C LEU A 165 16.42 8.58 -22.38
N SER A 166 17.38 9.32 -22.94
CA SER A 166 17.80 9.10 -24.31
C SER A 166 18.46 7.74 -24.51
N THR A 167 19.29 7.30 -23.58
CA THR A 167 19.86 5.94 -23.59
C THR A 167 18.76 4.90 -23.42
N MET A 168 17.82 5.13 -22.51
CA MET A 168 16.71 4.20 -22.24
C MET A 168 15.82 4.02 -23.46
N PHE A 169 15.46 5.09 -24.17
CA PHE A 169 14.62 5.05 -25.37
C PHE A 169 15.36 4.72 -26.67
N THR A 170 16.70 4.62 -26.65
CA THR A 170 17.46 4.12 -27.79
C THR A 170 17.59 2.60 -27.64
N ALA A 171 16.68 1.86 -28.26
CA ALA A 171 16.60 0.42 -28.10
C ALA A 171 16.10 -0.25 -29.38
N ALA A 172 16.68 -1.40 -29.71
CA ALA A 172 16.16 -2.31 -30.72
C ALA A 172 15.85 -3.67 -30.10
N TRP A 173 14.78 -4.31 -30.59
CA TRP A 173 14.34 -5.63 -30.15
C TRP A 173 13.80 -6.46 -31.31
N SER A 174 14.19 -7.73 -31.34
CA SER A 174 13.74 -8.73 -32.32
C SER A 174 13.32 -10.03 -31.64
N ASP A 175 12.50 -10.82 -32.33
CA ASP A 175 12.03 -12.14 -31.84
C ASP A 175 13.18 -13.13 -31.58
N GLY A 176 14.37 -12.90 -32.17
CA GLY A 176 15.59 -13.69 -31.94
C GLY A 176 16.40 -13.30 -30.70
N GLY A 177 15.93 -12.36 -29.88
CA GLY A 177 16.56 -12.02 -28.60
C GLY A 177 17.68 -10.98 -28.65
N GLY A 178 17.81 -10.22 -29.73
CA GLY A 178 18.80 -9.13 -29.80
C GLY A 178 18.35 -7.91 -29.01
N VAL A 179 18.97 -7.67 -27.84
CA VAL A 179 18.88 -6.38 -27.12
C VAL A 179 20.12 -5.55 -27.46
N ASP A 180 19.99 -4.57 -28.35
CA ASP A 180 21.00 -3.51 -28.47
C ASP A 180 20.61 -2.36 -27.53
N SER A 181 20.86 -2.53 -26.23
CA SER A 181 21.00 -1.39 -25.32
C SER A 181 22.49 -1.16 -25.13
N SER A 182 23.06 -0.26 -25.92
CA SER A 182 24.51 -0.09 -26.07
C SER A 182 25.22 0.54 -24.86
N GLN A 183 24.61 0.60 -23.67
CA GLN A 183 25.25 1.15 -22.46
C GLN A 183 24.96 0.30 -21.22
N ALA A 184 26.03 -0.13 -20.55
CA ALA A 184 25.99 -0.86 -19.30
C ALA A 184 25.27 -0.04 -18.21
N GLY A 185 24.23 -0.60 -17.60
CA GLY A 185 23.54 -0.02 -16.44
C GLY A 185 22.21 0.68 -16.73
N VAL A 186 21.76 0.78 -17.98
CA VAL A 186 20.42 1.29 -18.32
C VAL A 186 19.55 0.12 -18.80
N PRO A 187 18.35 -0.11 -18.22
CA PRO A 187 17.47 -1.17 -18.67
C PRO A 187 16.91 -0.87 -20.06
N SER A 188 16.93 -1.87 -20.95
CA SER A 188 16.26 -1.77 -22.25
C SER A 188 14.75 -1.85 -22.08
N VAL A 189 14.03 -0.86 -22.60
CA VAL A 189 12.55 -0.87 -22.67
C VAL A 189 12.01 -1.40 -24.00
N GLY A 190 12.89 -1.68 -24.96
CA GLY A 190 12.52 -2.13 -26.30
C GLY A 190 11.54 -3.32 -26.31
N PRO A 191 11.76 -4.39 -25.52
CA PRO A 191 10.84 -5.53 -25.48
C PRO A 191 9.44 -5.16 -24.98
N GLN A 192 9.34 -4.36 -23.91
CA GLN A 192 8.06 -3.95 -23.33
C GLN A 192 7.31 -3.03 -24.30
N LEU A 193 8.01 -2.06 -24.90
CA LEU A 193 7.42 -1.15 -25.87
C LEU A 193 7.00 -1.86 -27.16
N ALA A 194 7.76 -2.87 -27.60
CA ALA A 194 7.41 -3.72 -28.74
C ALA A 194 6.05 -4.40 -28.57
N THR A 195 5.74 -4.86 -27.35
CA THR A 195 4.49 -5.56 -27.03
C THR A 195 3.35 -4.63 -26.61
N SER A 196 3.63 -3.35 -26.37
CA SER A 196 2.62 -2.40 -25.89
C SER A 196 1.55 -2.14 -26.95
N SER A 197 0.27 -2.27 -26.57
CA SER A 197 -0.86 -1.94 -27.45
C SER A 197 -1.13 -0.43 -27.51
N ASN A 198 -0.86 0.27 -26.39
CA ASN A 198 -1.11 1.70 -26.24
C ASN A 198 0.14 2.42 -25.73
N LEU A 199 0.97 2.89 -26.67
CA LEU A 199 2.20 3.61 -26.35
C LEU A 199 1.91 4.95 -25.65
N SER A 200 0.86 5.66 -26.09
CA SER A 200 0.44 6.95 -25.52
C SER A 200 0.11 6.83 -24.03
N GLU A 201 -0.61 5.78 -23.64
CA GLU A 201 -0.93 5.51 -22.24
C GLU A 201 0.32 5.13 -21.44
N SER A 202 1.21 4.32 -22.01
CA SER A 202 2.49 3.96 -21.38
C SER A 202 3.34 5.20 -21.09
N MET A 203 3.40 6.15 -22.04
CA MET A 203 4.11 7.42 -21.85
C MET A 203 3.41 8.33 -20.83
N ALA A 204 2.08 8.31 -20.75
CA ALA A 204 1.33 9.05 -19.73
C ALA A 204 1.58 8.51 -18.31
N ILE A 205 1.67 7.18 -18.16
CA ILE A 205 2.02 6.53 -16.90
C ILE A 205 3.46 6.89 -16.53
N LEU A 206 4.42 6.78 -17.46
CA LEU A 206 5.81 7.17 -17.24
C LEU A 206 5.94 8.62 -16.77
N ALA A 207 5.28 9.56 -17.46
CA ALA A 207 5.28 10.97 -17.08
C ALA A 207 4.63 11.21 -15.70
N THR A 208 3.66 10.40 -15.29
CA THR A 208 3.01 10.49 -13.98
C THR A 208 3.90 9.93 -12.88
N SER A 209 4.54 8.79 -13.10
CA SER A 209 5.51 8.21 -12.16
C SER A 209 6.73 9.12 -11.96
N MET A 210 7.23 9.74 -13.03
CA MET A 210 8.32 10.73 -12.92
C MET A 210 7.89 11.98 -12.14
N ALA A 211 6.67 12.49 -12.40
CA ALA A 211 6.15 13.63 -11.66
C ALA A 211 6.01 13.32 -10.16
N GLU A 212 5.57 12.12 -9.81
CA GLU A 212 5.48 11.67 -8.43
C GLU A 212 6.86 11.55 -7.78
N ALA A 213 7.83 10.96 -8.47
CA ALA A 213 9.21 10.85 -7.98
C ALA A 213 9.86 12.23 -7.73
N ILE A 214 9.59 13.22 -8.61
CA ILE A 214 10.03 14.61 -8.41
C ILE A 214 9.32 15.22 -7.19
N ARG A 215 8.01 14.96 -7.03
CA ARG A 215 7.19 15.51 -5.95
C ARG A 215 7.58 14.97 -4.57
N THR A 216 7.93 13.70 -4.47
CA THR A 216 8.29 13.03 -3.20
C THR A 216 9.79 12.90 -2.99
N GLY A 217 10.60 13.57 -3.79
CA GLY A 217 12.07 13.52 -3.69
C GLY A 217 12.59 14.10 -2.38
N PRO A 218 13.88 13.89 -2.05
CA PRO A 218 14.48 14.35 -0.79
C PRO A 218 14.47 15.89 -0.61
N ASN A 219 14.41 16.63 -1.73
CA ASN A 219 14.28 18.09 -1.74
C ASN A 219 12.82 18.55 -1.97
N SER A 220 11.83 17.71 -1.63
CA SER A 220 10.42 18.06 -1.79
C SER A 220 10.05 19.24 -0.90
N THR A 221 9.31 20.19 -1.45
CA THR A 221 8.69 21.26 -0.67
C THR A 221 7.40 20.75 -0.04
N THR A 222 7.36 20.69 1.29
CA THR A 222 6.15 20.32 2.03
C THR A 222 5.33 21.56 2.31
N ILE A 223 4.05 21.53 1.92
CA ILE A 223 3.10 22.58 2.27
C ILE A 223 2.27 22.06 3.45
N SER A 224 2.23 22.83 4.54
CA SER A 224 1.38 22.52 5.68
C SER A 224 -0.10 22.68 5.30
N GLY A 225 -0.86 21.59 5.38
CA GLY A 225 -2.31 21.58 5.20
C GLY A 225 -3.01 20.92 6.38
N ASN A 226 -4.28 21.22 6.58
CA ASN A 226 -5.09 20.57 7.62
C ASN A 226 -5.64 19.25 7.09
N SER A 227 -5.36 18.15 7.78
CA SER A 227 -6.01 16.86 7.51
C SER A 227 -7.10 16.61 8.54
N TYR A 228 -8.28 16.21 8.06
CA TYR A 228 -9.40 15.82 8.92
C TYR A 228 -9.42 14.30 9.01
N VAL A 229 -9.29 13.78 10.23
CA VAL A 229 -9.38 12.34 10.50
C VAL A 229 -10.66 12.07 11.28
N GLN A 230 -11.44 11.09 10.83
CA GLN A 230 -12.63 10.65 11.55
C GLN A 230 -12.21 9.95 12.85
N LYS A 231 -12.51 10.56 14.00
CA LYS A 231 -12.32 9.96 15.32
C LYS A 231 -13.65 9.45 15.86
N THR A 232 -13.67 8.22 16.34
CA THR A 232 -14.82 7.66 17.05
C THR A 232 -14.81 8.15 18.50
N PHE A 233 -15.85 8.88 18.89
CA PHE A 233 -16.07 9.27 20.29
C PHE A 233 -17.02 8.25 20.93
N ILE A 234 -16.51 7.48 21.89
CA ILE A 234 -17.31 6.55 22.68
C ILE A 234 -17.87 7.32 23.88
N HIS A 235 -19.17 7.57 23.89
CA HIS A 235 -19.86 8.12 25.05
C HIS A 235 -20.30 6.96 25.96
N VAL A 236 -19.62 6.79 27.09
CA VAL A 236 -20.05 5.85 28.13
C VAL A 236 -21.10 6.53 29.01
N SER A 237 -22.32 6.01 28.99
CA SER A 237 -23.39 6.44 29.90
C SER A 237 -23.23 5.73 31.24
N TRP A 238 -22.97 6.46 32.32
CA TRP A 238 -22.83 5.89 33.67
C TRP A 238 -24.17 5.75 34.40
N GLY A 239 -25.26 6.28 33.82
CA GLY A 239 -26.59 6.28 34.46
C GLY A 239 -27.17 4.88 34.71
N TRP A 240 -26.84 3.88 33.88
CA TRP A 240 -27.33 2.51 34.07
C TRP A 240 -26.70 1.80 35.25
N LEU A 241 -25.53 2.26 35.75
CA LEU A 241 -24.88 1.71 36.93
C LEU A 241 -25.56 2.12 38.25
N ALA A 242 -26.40 3.15 38.24
CA ALA A 242 -27.13 3.56 39.44
C ALA A 242 -28.07 2.45 39.94
N LEU A 243 -28.77 1.77 39.04
CA LEU A 243 -29.76 0.74 39.37
C LEU A 243 -29.16 -0.52 40.04
N PRO A 244 -28.12 -1.18 39.52
CA PRO A 244 -27.50 -2.32 40.21
C PRO A 244 -26.88 -1.89 41.55
N LEU A 245 -26.36 -0.68 41.65
CA LEU A 245 -25.71 -0.18 42.87
C LEU A 245 -26.74 0.08 43.99
N THR A 246 -27.92 0.62 43.67
CA THR A 246 -29.02 0.75 44.63
C THR A 246 -29.60 -0.61 45.04
N LEU A 247 -29.64 -1.58 44.12
CA LEU A 247 -30.09 -2.94 44.42
C LEU A 247 -29.16 -3.63 45.43
N ILE A 248 -27.84 -3.52 45.25
CA ILE A 248 -26.84 -4.11 46.16
C ILE A 248 -26.94 -3.45 47.55
N LEU A 249 -27.05 -2.12 47.60
CA LEU A 249 -27.19 -1.39 48.87
C LEU A 249 -28.49 -1.77 49.60
N SER A 250 -29.61 -1.83 48.89
CA SER A 250 -30.90 -2.19 49.51
C SER A 250 -30.92 -3.63 50.02
N SER A 251 -30.33 -4.58 49.27
CA SER A 251 -30.15 -5.96 49.71
C SER A 251 -29.27 -6.07 50.97
N GLY A 252 -28.15 -5.34 51.00
CA GLY A 252 -27.27 -5.31 52.18
C GLY A 252 -27.95 -4.75 53.42
N VAL A 253 -28.73 -3.66 53.28
CA VAL A 253 -29.52 -3.08 54.37
C VAL A 253 -30.59 -4.05 54.86
N MET A 254 -31.31 -4.70 53.95
CA MET A 254 -32.34 -5.69 54.28
C MET A 254 -31.74 -6.84 55.08
N LEU A 255 -30.60 -7.39 54.63
CA LEU A 255 -29.91 -8.48 55.31
C LEU A 255 -29.42 -8.07 56.71
N PHE A 256 -28.87 -6.87 56.84
CA PHE A 256 -28.45 -6.33 58.14
C PHE A 256 -29.62 -6.18 59.11
N LEU A 257 -30.75 -5.62 58.63
CA LEU A 257 -31.96 -5.46 59.43
C LEU A 257 -32.54 -6.80 59.89
N VAL A 258 -32.58 -7.79 58.99
CA VAL A 258 -33.02 -9.15 59.33
C VAL A 258 -32.09 -9.76 60.37
N ALA A 259 -30.77 -9.74 60.16
CA ALA A 259 -29.80 -10.27 61.12
C ALA A 259 -29.90 -9.59 62.50
N TYR A 260 -30.10 -8.28 62.53
CA TYR A 260 -30.29 -7.51 63.76
C TYR A 260 -31.59 -7.88 64.47
N ARG A 261 -32.71 -7.97 63.75
CA ARG A 261 -34.02 -8.37 64.29
C ARG A 261 -33.98 -9.79 64.85
N THR A 262 -33.44 -10.74 64.10
CA THR A 262 -33.31 -12.14 64.53
C THR A 262 -32.46 -12.27 65.80
N ARG A 263 -31.36 -11.50 65.90
CA ARG A 263 -30.53 -11.45 67.12
C ARG A 263 -31.28 -10.85 68.31
N LYS A 264 -32.05 -9.78 68.10
CA LYS A 264 -32.81 -9.11 69.17
C LYS A 264 -33.96 -9.96 69.69
N GLU A 265 -34.62 -10.72 68.81
CA GLU A 265 -35.73 -11.61 69.16
C GLU A 265 -35.26 -12.96 69.73
N GLY A 266 -33.94 -13.17 69.88
CA GLY A 266 -33.37 -14.37 70.49
C GLY A 266 -33.65 -15.67 69.70
N LEU A 267 -34.05 -15.54 68.43
CA LEU A 267 -34.33 -16.68 67.58
C LEU A 267 -32.99 -17.39 67.25
N PRO A 268 -32.86 -18.69 67.57
CA PRO A 268 -31.64 -19.43 67.23
C PRO A 268 -31.47 -19.40 65.71
N ALA A 269 -30.26 -19.10 65.25
CA ALA A 269 -29.95 -19.13 63.83
C ALA A 269 -30.32 -20.52 63.30
N TRP A 270 -31.29 -20.59 62.40
CA TRP A 270 -31.74 -21.84 61.80
C TRP A 270 -30.65 -22.34 60.87
N LYS A 271 -29.65 -22.97 61.46
CA LYS A 271 -28.58 -23.67 60.76
C LYS A 271 -29.15 -25.03 60.42
N ASN A 272 -29.34 -25.29 59.13
CA ASN A 272 -29.71 -26.62 58.66
C ASN A 272 -28.52 -27.56 58.86
N ASP A 273 -28.46 -28.18 60.03
CA ASP A 273 -27.38 -29.10 60.38
C ASP A 273 -27.80 -30.54 60.03
N HIS A 274 -27.15 -31.12 59.03
CA HIS A 274 -27.41 -32.49 58.60
C HIS A 274 -27.13 -33.52 59.71
N LEU A 275 -26.31 -33.16 60.71
CA LEU A 275 -26.04 -34.00 61.89
C LEU A 275 -27.29 -34.28 62.69
N ALA A 276 -28.21 -33.31 62.83
CA ALA A 276 -29.45 -33.52 63.59
C ALA A 276 -30.30 -34.68 63.03
N MET A 277 -30.23 -34.89 61.72
CA MET A 277 -30.93 -35.99 61.05
C MET A 277 -30.22 -37.35 61.21
N LEU A 278 -28.91 -37.35 61.47
CA LEU A 278 -28.14 -38.57 61.75
C LEU A 278 -28.44 -39.09 63.17
N PHE A 279 -28.53 -38.19 64.14
CA PHE A 279 -28.78 -38.52 65.54
C PHE A 279 -30.22 -38.99 65.81
N SER A 280 -31.21 -38.55 65.01
CA SER A 280 -32.62 -38.88 65.22
C SER A 280 -32.99 -40.36 64.99
N ARG A 281 -32.08 -41.16 64.40
CA ARG A 281 -32.28 -42.61 64.17
C ARG A 281 -31.65 -43.49 65.26
N MET A 282 -31.03 -42.91 66.29
CA MET A 282 -30.53 -43.67 67.43
C MET A 282 -31.66 -43.92 68.43
N GLU A 283 -32.01 -45.20 68.62
CA GLU A 283 -33.11 -45.63 69.48
C GLU A 283 -32.54 -46.45 70.65
N GLY A 284 -32.67 -45.93 71.86
CA GLY A 284 -32.12 -46.50 73.11
C GLY A 284 -31.91 -45.43 74.17
N SER A 285 -31.79 -45.81 75.44
CA SER A 285 -31.69 -44.93 76.63
C SER A 285 -30.53 -43.93 76.61
N GLU A 286 -29.64 -44.01 75.62
CA GLU A 286 -28.51 -43.10 75.40
C GLU A 286 -28.90 -41.82 74.64
N TYR A 287 -29.91 -41.89 73.77
CA TYR A 287 -30.43 -40.72 73.01
C TYR A 287 -31.05 -39.65 73.91
N GLN A 288 -31.66 -40.05 75.03
CA GLN A 288 -32.27 -39.13 75.99
C GLN A 288 -31.24 -38.24 76.72
N ASN A 289 -30.01 -38.74 76.93
CA ASN A 289 -28.96 -37.93 77.56
C ASN A 289 -28.36 -36.90 76.60
N ILE A 290 -28.23 -37.23 75.31
CA ILE A 290 -27.63 -36.35 74.28
C ILE A 290 -28.61 -35.23 73.87
N SER A 291 -29.89 -35.58 73.70
CA SER A 291 -30.94 -34.63 73.24
C SER A 291 -31.28 -33.54 74.26
N SER A 292 -31.04 -33.78 75.55
CA SER A 292 -31.33 -32.80 76.62
C SER A 292 -30.27 -31.69 76.76
N ARG A 293 -29.09 -31.83 76.13
CA ARG A 293 -27.95 -30.91 76.34
C ARG A 293 -27.41 -30.17 75.12
N ALA A 294 -27.84 -30.45 73.90
CA ALA A 294 -27.01 -30.08 72.76
C ALA A 294 -27.43 -28.82 71.99
N GLY A 295 -26.51 -27.85 71.88
CA GLY A 295 -26.43 -26.96 70.71
C GLY A 295 -25.69 -27.64 69.54
N SER A 296 -25.82 -27.13 68.31
CA SER A 296 -25.19 -27.71 67.09
C SER A 296 -23.68 -27.98 67.22
N LYS A 297 -22.95 -27.14 67.98
CA LYS A 297 -21.51 -27.38 68.28
C LYS A 297 -21.26 -28.58 69.19
N ASP A 298 -22.16 -28.82 70.14
CA ASP A 298 -22.04 -29.95 71.07
C ASP A 298 -22.34 -31.27 70.35
N LEU A 299 -23.30 -31.28 69.42
CA LEU A 299 -23.59 -32.42 68.54
C LEU A 299 -22.42 -32.78 67.63
N GLU A 300 -21.71 -31.79 67.06
CA GLU A 300 -20.53 -32.05 66.22
C GLU A 300 -19.38 -32.66 67.03
N ASN A 301 -19.13 -32.16 68.24
CA ASN A 301 -18.08 -32.70 69.12
C ASN A 301 -18.40 -34.14 69.56
N ILE A 302 -19.66 -34.43 69.90
CA ILE A 302 -20.11 -35.79 70.26
C ILE A 302 -19.98 -36.74 69.06
N ALA A 303 -20.33 -36.28 67.85
CA ALA A 303 -20.21 -37.09 66.63
C ALA A 303 -18.78 -37.51 66.31
N ARG A 304 -17.78 -36.69 66.65
CA ARG A 304 -16.36 -37.02 66.41
C ARG A 304 -15.85 -38.15 67.30
N ASP A 305 -16.45 -38.35 68.47
CA ASP A 305 -15.96 -39.30 69.47
C ASP A 305 -16.58 -40.70 69.30
N ILE A 306 -17.73 -40.80 68.62
CA ILE A 306 -18.46 -42.06 68.44
C ILE A 306 -17.82 -42.88 67.30
N HIS A 307 -17.29 -44.05 67.63
CA HIS A 307 -16.80 -45.04 66.65
C HIS A 307 -17.86 -46.11 66.38
N VAL A 308 -18.15 -46.35 65.10
CA VAL A 308 -19.17 -47.31 64.65
C VAL A 308 -18.50 -48.53 64.05
N GLN A 309 -18.88 -49.74 64.49
CA GLN A 309 -18.48 -50.98 63.83
C GLN A 309 -19.70 -51.72 63.29
N LEU A 310 -19.57 -52.29 62.10
CA LEU A 310 -20.64 -53.02 61.43
C LEU A 310 -20.61 -54.47 61.90
N SER A 311 -21.66 -54.91 62.60
CA SER A 311 -21.83 -56.31 62.98
C SER A 311 -22.30 -57.12 61.79
N GLN A 312 -21.91 -58.40 61.71
CA GLN A 312 -22.16 -59.28 60.55
C GLN A 312 -23.66 -59.49 60.23
N ASP A 313 -24.57 -59.19 61.15
CA ASP A 313 -26.03 -59.18 60.91
C ASP A 313 -26.55 -57.90 60.22
N GLY A 314 -25.65 -57.07 59.66
CA GLY A 314 -26.03 -55.86 58.92
C GLY A 314 -26.57 -54.72 59.80
N ARG A 315 -26.42 -54.82 61.13
CA ARG A 315 -26.75 -53.76 62.08
C ARG A 315 -25.47 -53.02 62.50
N MET A 316 -25.49 -51.70 62.42
CA MET A 316 -24.42 -50.84 62.93
C MET A 316 -24.49 -50.84 64.46
N LEU A 317 -23.41 -51.27 65.11
CA LEU A 317 -23.26 -51.19 66.57
C LEU A 317 -22.28 -50.06 66.87
N PHE A 318 -22.74 -49.09 67.65
CA PHE A 318 -21.93 -48.01 68.18
C PHE A 318 -21.21 -48.54 69.41
N ILE A 319 -19.88 -48.55 69.40
CA ILE A 319 -19.10 -49.05 70.53
C ILE A 319 -18.55 -47.82 71.27
N GLN A 320 -18.98 -47.64 72.51
CA GLN A 320 -18.40 -46.64 73.39
C GLN A 320 -17.11 -47.21 73.98
N THR A 321 -15.97 -46.61 73.65
CA THR A 321 -14.71 -46.88 74.37
C THR A 321 -14.78 -46.16 75.71
N GLU A 322 -14.65 -46.93 76.80
CA GLU A 322 -14.48 -46.40 78.16
C GLU A 322 -13.16 -45.63 78.31
#